data_AF-A0A0S4L0X6-F1
#
_entry.id   AF-A0A0S4L0X6-F1
#
_cell.length_a   1.000
_cell.length_b   1.000
_cell.length_c   1.000
_cell.angle_alpha   90.00
_cell.angle_beta   90.00
_cell.angle_gamma   90.00
#
_symmetry.space_group_name_H-M   'P 1'
#
loop_
_entity.id
_entity.type
_entity.pdbx_description
1 polymer ?
#
loop_
_entity_poly.entity_id
_entity_poly.type
_entity_poly.pdbx_seq_one_letter_code
_entity_poly.pdbx_strand_id
1 'polypeptide(L)' 'MRGQEEEVKKTLGDPDLVKQSVADPKVMLFYRPCQEGWIVAVARRLNGEGFLITCYLTAAIKKGTEIWKRK' A
#
# COMPACT_ATOMS: atom_id res chain seq x y z
N MET A 1 6.82 -2.58 -12.07
CA MET A 1 6.17 -3.68 -11.32
C MET A 1 5.83 -4.91 -12.16
N ARG A 2 6.01 -4.93 -13.49
CA ARG A 2 5.83 -6.16 -14.29
C ARG A 2 6.83 -7.23 -13.81
N GLY A 3 6.35 -8.42 -13.45
CA GLY A 3 7.18 -9.49 -12.90
C GLY A 3 7.48 -9.38 -11.40
N GLN A 4 6.85 -8.44 -10.68
CA GLN A 4 6.98 -8.27 -9.22
C GLN A 4 5.68 -8.55 -8.48
N GLU A 5 4.81 -9.38 -9.05
CA GLU A 5 3.48 -9.68 -8.52
C GLU A 5 3.57 -10.26 -7.10
N GLU A 6 4.58 -11.08 -6.81
CA GLU A 6 4.80 -11.64 -5.47
C GLU A 6 5.17 -10.58 -4.43
N GLU A 7 5.98 -9.58 -4.80
CA GLU A 7 6.28 -8.48 -3.89
C GLU A 7 5.05 -7.61 -3.63
N VAL A 8 4.21 -7.38 -4.64
CA VAL A 8 2.93 -6.68 -4.47
C VAL A 8 2.00 -7.45 -3.54
N LYS A 9 1.89 -8.77 -3.71
CA LYS A 9 1.10 -9.63 -2.80
C LYS A 9 1.64 -9.57 -1.36
N LYS A 10 2.96 -9.62 -1.17
CA LYS A 10 3.58 -9.46 0.15
C LYS A 10 3.28 -8.09 0.75
N THR A 11 3.36 -7.01 -0.03
CA THR A 11 3.01 -5.66 0.46
C THR A 11 1.54 -5.56 0.89
N LEU A 12 0.62 -6.26 0.20
CA LEU A 12 -0.80 -6.28 0.60
C LEU A 12 -1.06 -7.16 1.84
N GLY A 13 -0.40 -8.33 1.94
CA GLY A 13 -0.63 -9.30 3.01
C GLY A 13 0.18 -9.06 4.29
N ASP A 14 1.36 -8.46 4.16
CA ASP A 14 2.31 -8.20 5.26
C ASP A 14 2.98 -6.82 5.08
N PRO A 15 2.21 -5.71 5.12
CA PRO A 15 2.76 -4.36 5.06
C PRO A 15 3.56 -4.00 6.32
N ASP A 16 4.37 -2.96 6.25
CA ASP A 16 5.03 -2.33 7.40
C ASP A 16 4.30 -1.06 7.85
N LEU A 17 3.56 -0.44 6.93
CA LEU A 17 2.74 0.72 7.20
C LEU A 17 1.51 0.70 6.30
N VAL A 18 0.36 1.01 6.86
CA VAL A 18 -0.88 1.20 6.13
C VAL A 18 -1.43 2.58 6.42
N LYS A 19 -1.66 3.36 5.36
CA LYS A 19 -2.27 4.69 5.45
C LYS A 19 -3.57 4.73 4.67
N GLN A 20 -4.56 5.44 5.20
CA GLN A 20 -5.75 5.82 4.45
C GLN A 20 -5.43 7.04 3.58
N SER A 21 -5.92 7.05 2.35
CA SER A 21 -5.80 8.18 1.44
C SER A 21 -6.52 9.41 1.99
N VAL A 22 -5.90 10.57 1.82
CA VAL A 22 -6.53 11.87 2.15
C VAL A 22 -7.72 12.15 1.23
N ALA A 23 -7.65 11.71 -0.03
CA ALA A 23 -8.62 12.07 -1.06
C ALA A 23 -9.84 11.14 -1.13
N ASP A 24 -9.70 9.86 -0.73
CA ASP A 24 -10.81 8.90 -0.70
C ASP A 24 -10.64 7.98 0.52
N PRO A 25 -11.52 8.04 1.54
CA PRO A 25 -11.41 7.18 2.72
C PRO A 25 -11.58 5.68 2.42
N LYS A 26 -12.08 5.30 1.23
CA LYS A 26 -12.14 3.91 0.78
C LYS A 26 -10.82 3.43 0.17
N VAL A 27 -9.85 4.32 -0.05
CA VAL A 27 -8.54 3.96 -0.63
C VAL A 27 -7.49 3.84 0.47
N MET A 28 -6.79 2.71 0.45
CA MET A 28 -5.73 2.37 1.39
C MET A 28 -4.40 2.22 0.63
N LEU A 29 -3.33 2.69 1.25
CA LEU A 29 -1.96 2.61 0.76
C LEU A 29 -1.17 1.71 1.69
N PHE A 30 -0.74 0.57 1.17
CA PHE A 30 0.06 -0.42 1.86
C PHE A 30 1.52 -0.23 1.47
N TYR A 31 2.38 -0.04 2.46
CA TYR A 31 3.80 0.24 2.27
C TYR A 31 4.64 -0.92 2.81
N ARG A 32 5.64 -1.33 2.03
CA ARG A 32 6.69 -2.26 2.45
C ARG A 32 8.04 -1.70 2.00
N PRO A 33 9.07 -1.65 2.86
CA PRO A 33 10.37 -1.12 2.48
C PRO A 33 11.04 -2.03 1.46
N CYS A 34 11.80 -1.44 0.55
CA CYS A 34 12.66 -2.12 -0.41
C CYS A 34 13.99 -1.36 -0.55
N GLN A 35 14.92 -1.90 -1.32
CA GLN A 35 16.25 -1.29 -1.51
C GLN A 35 16.18 0.16 -2.03
N GLU A 36 15.20 0.47 -2.89
CA GLU A 36 15.03 1.79 -3.53
C GLU A 36 14.05 2.72 -2.77
N GLY A 37 13.58 2.33 -1.58
CA GLY A 37 12.61 3.08 -0.81
C GLY A 37 11.41 2.22 -0.39
N TRP A 38 10.26 2.43 -1.02
CA TRP A 38 9.01 1.77 -0.66
C TRP A 38 8.29 1.21 -1.88
N ILE A 39 7.86 -0.05 -1.77
CA ILE A 39 6.80 -0.59 -2.61
C ILE A 39 5.47 -0.16 -2.00
N VAL A 40 4.64 0.47 -2.83
CA VAL A 40 3.30 0.92 -2.43
C VAL A 40 2.27 0.17 -3.25
N ALA A 41 1.41 -0.59 -2.57
CA ALA A 41 0.21 -1.17 -3.17
C ALA A 41 -1.00 -0.32 -2.76
N VAL A 42 -1.69 0.25 -3.74
CA VAL A 42 -2.88 1.08 -3.52
C VAL A 42 -4.10 0.25 -3.83
N ALA A 43 -4.94 0.01 -2.82
CA ALA A 43 -6.15 -0.79 -2.98
C ALA A 43 -7.38 0.00 -2.55
N ARG A 44 -8.50 -0.25 -3.23
CA ARG A 44 -9.80 0.27 -2.81
C ARG A 44 -10.52 -0.81 -2.00
N ARG A 45 -10.98 -0.43 -0.81
CA ARG A 45 -11.91 -1.24 -0.01
C ARG A 45 -13.32 -1.09 -0.56
N LEU A 46 -14.01 -2.22 -0.62
CA LEU A 46 -15.44 -2.35 -0.84
C LEU A 46 -16.08 -2.92 0.44
N ASN A 47 -17.34 -3.36 0.37
CA ASN A 47 -18.08 -3.88 1.51
C ASN A 47 -17.66 -5.31 1.87
N GLY A 48 -16.44 -5.47 2.39
CA GLY A 48 -15.86 -6.77 2.77
C GLY A 48 -14.82 -7.32 1.79
N GLU A 49 -14.72 -6.70 0.61
CA GLU A 49 -13.75 -7.03 -0.42
C GLU A 49 -12.85 -5.84 -0.76
N GLY A 50 -11.94 -6.02 -1.70
CA GLY A 50 -11.16 -4.93 -2.26
C GLY A 50 -10.42 -5.35 -3.52
N PHE A 51 -9.95 -4.37 -4.26
CA PHE A 51 -9.13 -4.61 -5.44
C PHE A 51 -7.93 -3.68 -5.45
N LEU A 52 -6.82 -4.18 -6.00
CA LEU A 52 -5.63 -3.38 -6.26
C LEU A 52 -5.93 -2.40 -7.39
N ILE A 53 -5.77 -1.10 -7.13
CA ILE A 53 -5.89 -0.05 -8.14
C ILE A 53 -4.58 0.06 -8.90
N THR A 54 -3.47 0.19 -8.17
CA THR A 54 -2.14 0.38 -8.75
C THR A 54 -1.05 0.01 -7.74
N CYS A 55 0.15 -0.25 -8.24
CA CYS A 55 1.35 -0.39 -7.43
C CYS A 55 2.52 0.35 -8.05
N TYR A 56 3.34 0.98 -7.22
CA TYR A 56 4.48 1.77 -7.67
C TYR A 56 5.57 1.85 -6.59
N LEU A 57 6.77 2.25 -7.00
CA LEU A 57 7.89 2.54 -6.12
C LEU A 57 7.94 4.02 -5.77
N THR A 58 8.29 4.35 -4.54
CA THR A 58 8.53 5.74 -4.13
C THR A 58 9.56 5.83 -3.01
N ALA A 59 10.34 6.90 -3.02
CA ALA A 59 11.30 7.18 -1.95
C ALA A 59 10.64 7.69 -0.66
N ALA A 60 9.40 8.19 -0.72
CA ALA A 60 8.76 8.89 0.39
C ALA A 60 7.34 8.37 0.68
N ILE A 61 7.00 8.32 1.97
CA ILE A 61 5.66 7.98 2.43
C ILE A 61 4.72 9.16 2.15
N LYS A 62 3.59 8.91 1.47
CA LYS A 62 2.59 9.97 1.21
C LYS A 62 1.85 10.39 2.48
N LYS A 63 1.36 11.62 2.48
CA LYS A 63 0.42 12.14 3.51
C LYS A 63 -0.85 11.29 3.54
N GLY A 64 -1.45 11.17 4.73
CA GLY A 64 -2.63 10.35 4.99
C GLY A 64 -2.73 9.96 6.45
N THR A 65 -3.89 9.46 6.86
CA THR A 65 -4.11 8.94 8.21
C THR A 65 -3.38 7.61 8.35
N GLU A 66 -2.52 7.47 9.35
CA GLU A 66 -1.95 6.17 9.69
C GLU A 66 -3.03 5.29 10.30
N ILE A 67 -3.30 4.15 9.65
CA ILE A 67 -4.30 3.19 10.12
C ILE A 67 -3.63 2.07 10.90
N TRP A 68 -2.43 1.69 10.47
CA TRP A 68 -1.66 0.64 11.11
C TRP A 68 -0.18 0.80 10.78
N LYS A 69 0.68 0.40 11.71
CA LYS A 69 2.13 0.37 11.53
C LYS A 69 2.70 -0.84 12.28
N ARG A 70 3.65 -1.53 11.67
CA ARG A 70 4.38 -2.63 12.33
C ARG A 70 5.16 -2.08 13.53
N LYS A 71 5.12 -2.81 14.65
CA LYS A 71 5.89 -2.52 15.85
C LYS A 71 7.31 -3.05 15.74
#